data_AF-A0AA38G9Q4-F1
#
_entry.id   AF-A0AA38G9Q4-F1
#
_cell.length_a   1.000
_cell.length_b   1.000
_cell.length_c   1.000
_cell.angle_alpha   90.00
_cell.angle_beta   90.00
_cell.angle_gamma   90.00
#
_symmetry.space_group_name_H-M   'P 1'
#
loop_
_entity.id
_entity.type
_entity.pdbx_description
1 polymer ?
#
loop_
_entity_poly.entity_id
_entity_poly.type
_entity_poly.pdbx_seq_one_letter_code
_entity_poly.pdbx_strand_id
1 'polypeptide(L)'
;CIGESEALTLHPALRLIFLYLLVSDSYGKTMAMTKEPLIVFLYVLLLGACYAYVQYSSFIITRAAEGVALGCVVVTWMLRRSRRQCYLVDYTCYKGPDDRMLNAETSIYFGFKYQPHVADNLELQWRLYLRSGLGEETGGPSFLFKGPAEGTFEDAQVEMHECFGTLLDHLFAKTDFHPDKIDI
;
A
#
# COMPACT_ATOMS: atom_id res chain seq x y z
N CYS A 1 -4.94 66.32 15.99
CA CYS A 1 -4.35 65.39 16.99
C CYS A 1 -5.35 64.30 17.42
N ILE A 2 -6.00 63.64 16.46
CA ILE A 2 -6.73 62.38 16.67
C ILE A 2 -6.44 61.59 15.39
N GLY A 3 -5.62 60.53 15.44
CA GLY A 3 -5.32 59.75 14.23
C GLY A 3 -4.02 58.95 14.22
N GLU A 4 -3.11 59.12 15.19
CA GLU A 4 -1.88 58.29 15.25
C GLU A 4 -2.06 57.02 16.07
N SER A 5 -3.02 56.96 16.99
CA SER A 5 -3.17 55.84 17.93
C SER A 5 -3.99 54.64 17.39
N GLU A 6 -4.80 54.82 16.34
CA GLU A 6 -5.65 53.74 15.78
C GLU A 6 -5.01 52.97 14.61
N ALA A 7 -3.91 53.48 14.03
CA ALA A 7 -3.22 52.82 12.92
C ALA A 7 -2.35 51.62 13.34
N LEU A 8 -2.23 51.36 14.66
CA LEU A 8 -1.30 50.37 15.22
C LEU A 8 -1.89 48.95 15.34
N THR A 9 -3.20 48.77 15.17
CA THR A 9 -3.91 47.48 15.32
C THR A 9 -4.39 46.88 14.00
N LEU A 10 -3.98 47.46 12.86
CA LEU A 10 -4.42 47.02 11.53
C LEU A 10 -3.46 45.95 10.97
N HIS A 11 -4.02 44.89 10.39
CA HIS A 11 -3.28 43.81 9.71
C HIS A 11 -2.19 44.39 8.78
N PRO A 12 -0.98 43.80 8.70
CA PRO A 12 0.18 44.42 8.05
C PRO A 12 -0.08 44.92 6.61
N ALA A 13 -0.93 44.22 5.86
CA ALA A 13 -1.36 44.63 4.52
C ALA A 13 -2.20 45.93 4.51
N LEU A 14 -3.10 46.11 5.48
CA LEU A 14 -3.96 47.29 5.58
C LEU A 14 -3.16 48.51 6.10
N ARG A 15 -2.17 48.30 6.97
CA ARG A 15 -1.28 49.36 7.45
C ARG A 15 -0.43 49.95 6.31
N LEU A 16 -0.01 49.10 5.37
CA LEU A 16 0.70 49.51 4.15
C LEU A 16 -0.19 50.29 3.19
N ILE A 17 -1.45 49.89 3.02
CA ILE A 17 -2.42 50.65 2.21
C ILE A 17 -2.69 52.02 2.84
N PHE A 18 -2.84 52.09 4.16
CA PHE A 18 -3.07 53.34 4.88
C PHE A 18 -1.86 54.29 4.81
N LEU A 19 -0.64 53.76 4.93
CA LEU A 19 0.59 54.51 4.72
C LEU A 19 0.75 54.96 3.26
N TYR A 20 0.40 54.12 2.29
CA TYR A 20 0.41 54.48 0.87
C TYR A 20 -0.58 55.63 0.56
N LEU A 21 -1.78 55.59 1.15
CA LEU A 21 -2.78 56.65 1.00
C LEU A 21 -2.37 57.95 1.72
N LEU A 22 -1.78 57.87 2.92
CA LEU A 22 -1.25 59.03 3.64
C LEU A 22 -0.07 59.67 2.93
N VAL A 23 0.83 58.85 2.39
CA VAL A 23 1.95 59.31 1.55
C VAL A 23 1.39 59.94 0.26
N SER A 24 0.39 59.33 -0.38
CA SER A 24 -0.23 59.91 -1.58
C SER A 24 -0.93 61.26 -1.31
N ASP A 25 -1.61 61.42 -0.17
CA ASP A 25 -2.30 62.67 0.20
C ASP A 25 -1.33 63.77 0.65
N SER A 26 -0.24 63.39 1.32
CA SER A 26 0.82 64.31 1.72
C SER A 26 1.66 64.78 0.52
N TYR A 27 1.92 63.87 -0.45
CA TYR A 27 2.62 64.19 -1.70
C TYR A 27 1.76 65.01 -2.69
N GLY A 28 0.43 64.83 -2.69
CA GLY A 28 -0.48 65.65 -3.49
C GLY A 28 -0.44 67.13 -3.11
N LYS A 29 -0.17 67.44 -1.84
CA LYS A 29 -0.06 68.81 -1.33
C LYS A 29 1.29 69.49 -1.64
N THR A 30 2.36 68.72 -1.87
CA THR A 30 3.71 69.23 -2.22
C THR A 30 3.97 69.31 -3.73
N MET A 31 3.18 68.63 -4.56
CA MET A 31 3.28 68.64 -6.04
C MET A 31 2.87 69.96 -6.72
N ALA A 32 2.25 70.90 -6.00
CA ALA A 32 1.88 72.20 -6.58
C ALA A 32 3.10 73.11 -6.91
N MET A 33 4.33 72.71 -6.55
CA MET A 33 5.49 73.60 -6.58
C MET A 33 6.73 73.10 -7.36
N THR A 34 6.72 71.92 -7.99
CA THR A 34 7.90 71.39 -8.73
C THR A 34 7.52 70.89 -10.14
N LYS A 35 8.39 71.17 -11.12
CA LYS A 35 8.06 71.12 -12.57
C LYS A 35 7.95 69.73 -13.21
N GLU A 36 8.10 68.61 -12.49
CA GLU A 36 7.99 67.27 -13.08
C GLU A 36 7.14 66.29 -12.25
N PRO A 37 5.86 66.61 -11.96
CA PRO A 37 4.96 65.77 -11.16
C PRO A 37 4.70 64.39 -11.81
N LEU A 38 4.85 64.31 -13.13
CA LEU A 38 4.68 63.07 -13.88
C LEU A 38 5.69 61.99 -13.50
N ILE A 39 6.94 62.36 -13.16
CA ILE A 39 7.99 61.39 -12.81
C ILE A 39 7.70 60.74 -11.45
N VAL A 40 7.31 61.55 -10.46
CA VAL A 40 6.98 61.04 -9.12
C VAL A 40 5.73 60.16 -9.17
N PHE A 41 4.72 60.55 -9.94
CA PHE A 41 3.52 59.75 -10.15
C PHE A 41 3.85 58.40 -10.82
N LEU A 42 4.69 58.41 -11.86
CA LEU A 42 5.12 57.21 -12.57
C LEU A 42 5.96 56.28 -11.68
N TYR A 43 6.83 56.84 -10.82
CA TYR A 43 7.61 56.06 -9.85
C TYR A 43 6.71 55.40 -8.78
N VAL A 44 5.72 56.12 -8.26
CA VAL A 44 4.75 55.59 -7.30
C VAL A 44 3.90 54.46 -7.92
N LEU A 45 3.47 54.62 -9.17
CA LEU A 45 2.77 53.55 -9.91
C LEU A 45 3.64 52.32 -10.14
N LEU A 46 4.92 52.50 -10.50
CA LEU A 46 5.87 51.40 -10.68
C LEU A 46 6.15 50.66 -9.37
N LEU A 47 6.31 51.38 -8.25
CA LEU A 47 6.47 50.76 -6.94
C LEU A 47 5.22 50.00 -6.50
N GLY A 48 4.03 50.54 -6.74
CA GLY A 48 2.76 49.87 -6.47
C GLY A 48 2.57 48.59 -7.29
N ALA A 49 2.89 48.63 -8.59
CA ALA A 49 2.83 47.46 -9.47
C ALA A 49 3.86 46.39 -9.07
N CYS A 50 5.09 46.79 -8.71
CA CYS A 50 6.12 45.88 -8.21
C CYS A 50 5.70 45.21 -6.90
N TYR A 51 5.13 45.97 -5.97
CA TYR A 51 4.60 45.44 -4.71
C TYR A 51 3.45 44.45 -4.94
N ALA A 52 2.50 44.79 -5.83
CA ALA A 52 1.41 43.89 -6.21
C ALA A 52 1.93 42.59 -6.84
N TYR A 53 2.95 42.67 -7.72
CA TYR A 53 3.58 41.50 -8.35
C TYR A 53 4.28 40.58 -7.32
N VAL A 54 5.00 41.16 -6.35
CA VAL A 54 5.65 40.41 -5.26
C VAL A 54 4.61 39.78 -4.32
N GLN A 55 3.53 40.49 -4.00
CA GLN A 55 2.45 39.95 -3.16
C GLN A 55 1.67 38.83 -3.89
N TYR A 56 1.47 38.97 -5.20
CA TYR A 56 0.80 37.96 -6.02
C TYR A 56 1.61 36.67 -6.13
N SER A 57 2.92 36.78 -6.39
CA SER A 57 3.80 35.61 -6.49
C SER A 57 3.93 34.86 -5.15
N SER A 58 4.06 35.57 -4.02
CA SER A 58 4.09 34.94 -2.69
C SER A 58 2.77 34.24 -2.30
N PHE A 59 1.62 34.79 -2.71
CA PHE A 59 0.32 34.15 -2.48
C PHE A 59 0.17 32.85 -3.28
N ILE A 60 0.64 32.82 -4.54
CA ILE A 60 0.61 31.59 -5.36
C ILE A 60 1.50 30.50 -4.73
N ILE A 61 2.72 30.87 -4.32
CA ILE A 61 3.68 29.91 -3.75
C ILE A 61 3.14 29.29 -2.46
N THR A 62 2.54 30.08 -1.57
CA THR A 62 1.98 29.59 -0.31
C THR A 62 0.80 28.65 -0.52
N ARG A 63 -0.14 28.99 -1.41
CA ARG A 63 -1.28 28.12 -1.77
C ARG A 63 -0.84 26.83 -2.45
N ALA A 64 0.15 26.89 -3.33
CA ALA A 64 0.72 25.70 -3.97
C ALA A 64 1.38 24.77 -2.94
N ALA A 65 2.13 25.32 -1.99
CA ALA A 65 2.76 24.55 -0.92
C ALA A 65 1.73 23.87 -0.01
N GLU A 66 0.66 24.57 0.37
CA GLU A 66 -0.46 23.99 1.13
C GLU A 66 -1.11 22.82 0.37
N GLY A 67 -1.37 22.98 -0.93
CA GLY A 67 -1.92 21.94 -1.79
C GLY A 67 -1.03 20.71 -1.90
N VAL A 68 0.28 20.91 -2.09
CA VAL A 68 1.28 19.82 -2.12
C VAL A 68 1.34 19.11 -0.77
N ALA A 69 1.36 19.85 0.34
CA ALA A 69 1.39 19.26 1.68
C ALA A 69 0.13 18.41 1.95
N LEU A 70 -1.06 18.91 1.61
CA LEU A 70 -2.30 18.14 1.72
C LEU A 70 -2.27 16.90 0.82
N GLY A 71 -1.79 17.02 -0.42
CA GLY A 71 -1.60 15.89 -1.33
C GLY A 71 -0.67 14.82 -0.74
N CYS A 72 0.48 15.22 -0.19
CA CYS A 72 1.41 14.30 0.47
C CYS A 72 0.78 13.62 1.69
N VAL A 73 -0.01 14.33 2.50
CA VAL A 73 -0.74 13.75 3.64
C VAL A 73 -1.76 12.72 3.17
N VAL A 74 -2.54 13.01 2.13
CA VAL A 74 -3.53 12.08 1.57
C VAL A 74 -2.84 10.83 1.02
N VAL A 75 -1.77 11.00 0.24
CA VAL A 75 -1.00 9.87 -0.32
C VAL A 75 -0.40 9.01 0.79
N THR A 76 0.23 9.61 1.79
CA THR A 76 0.79 8.86 2.93
C THR A 76 -0.28 8.16 3.76
N TRP A 77 -1.46 8.76 3.92
CA TRP A 77 -2.61 8.12 4.57
C TRP A 77 -3.13 6.91 3.77
N MET A 78 -3.28 7.04 2.44
CA MET A 78 -3.68 5.93 1.57
C MET A 78 -2.67 4.78 1.61
N LEU A 79 -1.39 5.09 1.52
CA LEU A 79 -0.31 4.10 1.59
C LEU A 79 -0.25 3.40 2.95
N ARG A 80 -0.49 4.13 4.05
CA ARG A 80 -0.58 3.53 5.40
C ARG A 80 -1.82 2.66 5.58
N ARG A 81 -2.96 3.07 5.04
CA ARG A 81 -4.19 2.25 5.05
C ARG A 81 -4.03 0.95 4.29
N SER A 82 -3.22 0.96 3.23
CA SER A 82 -2.89 -0.24 2.46
C SER A 82 -1.95 -1.20 3.19
N ARG A 83 -1.22 -0.73 4.22
CA ARG A 83 -0.40 -1.59 5.08
C ARG A 83 -1.27 -2.25 6.15
N ARG A 84 -2.22 -3.08 5.71
CA ARG A 84 -2.94 -3.98 6.62
C ARG A 84 -1.93 -5.00 7.14
N GLN A 85 -1.81 -5.09 8.46
CA GLN A 85 -0.99 -6.13 9.09
C GLN A 85 -1.72 -7.45 8.92
N CYS A 86 -1.09 -8.41 8.24
CA CYS A 86 -1.62 -9.75 8.08
C CYS A 86 -1.16 -10.59 9.27
N TYR A 87 -2.11 -11.19 9.98
CA TYR A 87 -1.85 -12.05 11.13
C TYR A 87 -2.32 -13.46 10.82
N LEU A 88 -1.52 -14.45 11.22
CA LEU A 88 -1.98 -15.84 11.27
C LEU A 88 -2.88 -15.99 12.49
N VAL A 89 -4.19 -16.07 12.28
CA VAL A 89 -5.17 -16.21 13.37
C VAL A 89 -5.23 -17.65 13.84
N ASP A 90 -5.34 -18.59 12.89
CA ASP A 90 -5.36 -20.02 13.18
C ASP A 90 -4.85 -20.83 11.97
N TYR A 91 -4.51 -22.08 12.22
CA TYR A 91 -4.14 -23.06 11.22
C TYR A 91 -4.63 -24.46 11.62
N THR A 92 -4.89 -25.28 10.60
CA THR A 92 -5.18 -26.71 10.73
C THR A 92 -4.30 -27.47 9.76
N CYS A 93 -4.00 -28.72 10.11
CA CYS A 93 -3.23 -29.63 9.25
C CYS A 93 -4.08 -30.83 8.90
N TYR A 94 -3.98 -31.28 7.65
CA TYR A 94 -4.59 -32.50 7.20
C TYR A 94 -3.57 -33.63 7.26
N LYS A 95 -3.96 -34.73 7.88
CA LYS A 95 -3.28 -36.01 7.76
C LYS A 95 -4.22 -36.92 6.99
N GLY A 96 -3.75 -37.48 5.87
CA GLY A 96 -4.50 -38.48 5.14
C GLY A 96 -4.78 -39.72 6.01
N PRO A 97 -5.75 -40.55 5.62
CA PRO A 97 -6.07 -41.76 6.35
C PRO A 97 -4.88 -42.75 6.36
N ASP A 98 -4.78 -43.55 7.43
CA ASP A 98 -3.64 -44.45 7.68
C ASP A 98 -3.45 -45.51 6.59
N ASP A 99 -4.51 -45.86 5.86
CA ASP A 99 -4.49 -46.79 4.73
C ASP A 99 -3.75 -46.24 3.50
N ARG A 100 -3.51 -44.93 3.45
CA ARG A 100 -2.78 -44.24 2.38
C ARG A 100 -1.37 -43.83 2.79
N MET A 101 -0.88 -44.24 3.96
CA MET A 101 0.46 -43.91 4.41
C MET A 101 1.51 -44.77 3.72
N LEU A 102 2.57 -44.11 3.25
CA LEU A 102 3.70 -44.71 2.59
C LEU A 102 4.87 -44.84 3.57
N ASN A 103 5.38 -46.07 3.65
CA ASN A 103 6.65 -46.41 4.25
C ASN A 103 7.73 -46.58 3.16
N ALA A 104 8.99 -46.70 3.56
CA ALA A 104 10.13 -46.92 2.67
C ALA A 104 9.88 -48.05 1.65
N GLU A 105 9.33 -49.18 2.12
CA GLU A 105 9.11 -50.38 1.28
C GLU A 105 8.00 -50.18 0.25
N THR A 106 6.87 -49.59 0.64
CA THR A 106 5.73 -49.30 -0.25
C THR A 106 6.07 -48.22 -1.27
N SER A 107 6.84 -47.20 -0.89
CA SER A 107 7.39 -46.20 -1.81
C SER A 107 8.29 -46.83 -2.87
N ILE A 108 9.16 -47.77 -2.48
CA ILE A 108 9.98 -48.54 -3.43
C ILE A 108 9.09 -49.36 -4.37
N TYR A 109 8.10 -50.07 -3.82
CA TYR A 109 7.19 -50.91 -4.60
C TYR A 109 6.47 -50.09 -5.68
N PHE A 110 5.91 -48.92 -5.32
CA PHE A 110 5.22 -48.07 -6.28
C PHE A 110 6.17 -47.44 -7.31
N GLY A 111 7.39 -47.06 -6.90
CA GLY A 111 8.43 -46.59 -7.82
C GLY A 111 8.76 -47.61 -8.90
N PHE A 112 8.97 -48.87 -8.53
CA PHE A 112 9.20 -49.95 -9.50
C PHE A 112 7.98 -50.25 -10.37
N LYS A 113 6.78 -50.23 -9.78
CA LYS A 113 5.54 -50.61 -10.47
C LYS A 113 5.14 -49.62 -11.55
N TYR A 114 5.21 -48.32 -11.27
CA TYR A 114 4.72 -47.28 -12.17
C TYR A 114 5.84 -46.60 -12.99
N GLN A 115 7.10 -46.78 -12.62
CA GLN A 115 8.23 -46.17 -13.33
C GLN A 115 9.34 -47.19 -13.66
N PRO A 116 9.03 -48.25 -14.45
CA PRO A 116 10.01 -49.30 -14.74
C PRO A 116 11.24 -48.80 -15.51
N HIS A 117 11.11 -47.73 -16.30
CA HIS A 117 12.21 -47.12 -17.07
C HIS A 117 13.23 -46.35 -16.22
N VAL A 118 12.97 -46.20 -14.92
CA VAL A 118 13.83 -45.48 -13.99
C VAL A 118 14.85 -46.39 -13.28
N ALA A 119 14.82 -47.70 -13.57
CA ALA A 119 15.75 -48.68 -13.01
C ALA A 119 17.23 -48.24 -13.10
N ASP A 120 17.63 -47.59 -14.20
CA ASP A 120 19.01 -47.13 -14.44
C ASP A 120 19.48 -46.04 -13.46
N ASN A 121 18.55 -45.25 -12.89
CA ASN A 121 18.84 -44.17 -11.94
C ASN A 121 18.18 -44.40 -10.57
N LEU A 122 17.67 -45.61 -10.32
CA LEU A 122 16.89 -45.91 -9.13
C LEU A 122 17.70 -45.72 -7.84
N GLU A 123 18.98 -46.08 -7.85
CA GLU A 123 19.86 -45.90 -6.70
C GLU A 123 19.99 -44.42 -6.31
N LEU A 124 20.06 -43.53 -7.30
CA LEU A 124 20.12 -42.08 -7.08
C LEU A 124 18.79 -41.55 -6.53
N GLN A 125 17.67 -41.96 -7.12
CA GLN A 125 16.35 -41.55 -6.64
C GLN A 125 16.07 -42.05 -5.23
N TRP A 126 16.47 -43.28 -4.92
CA TRP A 126 16.33 -43.85 -3.58
C TRP A 126 17.22 -43.13 -2.57
N ARG A 127 18.48 -42.82 -2.93
CA ARG A 127 19.35 -41.99 -2.09
C ARG A 127 18.76 -40.60 -1.85
N LEU A 128 18.06 -40.02 -2.82
CA LEU A 128 17.34 -38.76 -2.65
C LEU A 128 16.12 -38.92 -1.75
N TYR A 129 15.32 -39.97 -1.93
CA TYR A 129 14.17 -40.29 -1.09
C TYR A 129 14.58 -40.44 0.38
N LEU A 130 15.60 -41.26 0.68
CA LEU A 130 16.10 -41.44 2.05
C LEU A 130 16.69 -40.17 2.68
N ARG A 131 17.18 -39.23 1.86
CA ARG A 131 17.74 -37.95 2.31
C ARG A 131 16.72 -36.82 2.33
N SER A 132 15.52 -37.03 1.83
CA SER A 132 14.46 -36.01 1.77
C SER A 132 13.85 -35.68 3.13
N GLY A 133 14.09 -36.53 4.15
CA GLY A 133 13.48 -36.39 5.47
C GLY A 133 12.02 -36.81 5.52
N LEU A 134 11.51 -37.49 4.48
CA LEU A 134 10.18 -38.12 4.50
C LEU A 134 10.15 -39.24 5.54
N GLY A 135 9.12 -39.22 6.40
CA GLY A 135 8.89 -40.24 7.40
C GLY A 135 8.09 -41.43 6.84
N GLU A 136 7.98 -42.48 7.66
CA GLU A 136 7.24 -43.72 7.35
C GLU A 136 5.71 -43.55 7.36
N GLU A 137 5.21 -42.35 7.68
CA GLU A 137 3.79 -41.99 7.73
C GLU A 137 3.45 -40.92 6.67
N THR A 138 4.20 -40.87 5.57
CA THR A 138 3.97 -39.89 4.51
C THR A 138 2.72 -40.29 3.73
N GLY A 139 1.69 -39.44 3.67
CA GLY A 139 0.49 -39.72 2.89
C GLY A 139 0.76 -39.75 1.39
N GLY A 140 0.40 -40.85 0.73
CA GLY A 140 0.43 -40.99 -0.71
C GLY A 140 -0.93 -40.65 -1.35
N PRO A 141 -0.93 -40.26 -2.64
CA PRO A 141 -2.17 -39.95 -3.33
C PRO A 141 -3.06 -41.19 -3.50
N SER A 142 -4.38 -40.98 -3.53
CA SER A 142 -5.35 -42.06 -3.43
C SER A 142 -5.29 -43.07 -4.59
N PHE A 143 -4.87 -42.61 -5.78
CA PHE A 143 -4.79 -43.46 -6.97
C PHE A 143 -3.74 -44.57 -6.85
N LEU A 144 -2.67 -44.37 -6.05
CA LEU A 144 -1.62 -45.39 -5.87
C LEU A 144 -2.20 -46.69 -5.30
N PHE A 145 -3.20 -46.59 -4.45
CA PHE A 145 -3.81 -47.70 -3.71
C PHE A 145 -5.03 -48.32 -4.42
N LYS A 146 -5.65 -47.61 -5.37
CA LYS A 146 -6.88 -48.05 -6.06
C LYS A 146 -6.67 -49.10 -7.16
N GLY A 147 -5.43 -49.38 -7.57
CA GLY A 147 -5.12 -50.38 -8.59
C GLY A 147 -4.36 -49.81 -9.79
N PRO A 148 -4.33 -50.49 -10.96
CA PRO A 148 -3.44 -50.17 -12.07
C PRO A 148 -3.97 -49.04 -12.97
N ALA A 149 -4.49 -47.97 -12.35
CA ALA A 149 -4.88 -46.77 -13.07
C ALA A 149 -3.76 -45.72 -12.91
N GLU A 150 -3.26 -45.23 -14.04
CA GLU A 150 -2.45 -44.01 -14.07
C GLU A 150 -3.24 -42.87 -13.40
N GLY A 151 -2.59 -42.07 -12.56
CA GLY A 151 -3.27 -40.99 -11.84
C GLY A 151 -3.92 -40.01 -12.81
N THR A 152 -5.24 -39.86 -12.73
CA THR A 152 -5.99 -38.94 -13.58
C THR A 152 -6.13 -37.56 -12.92
N PHE A 153 -6.48 -36.55 -13.72
CA PHE A 153 -6.81 -35.23 -13.17
C PHE A 153 -8.04 -35.27 -12.25
N GLU A 154 -8.98 -36.18 -12.52
CA GLU A 154 -10.17 -36.39 -11.69
C GLU A 154 -9.78 -36.92 -10.30
N ASP A 155 -8.85 -37.87 -10.23
CA ASP A 155 -8.34 -38.38 -8.94
C ASP A 155 -7.70 -37.26 -8.10
N ALA A 156 -6.92 -36.39 -8.74
CA ALA A 156 -6.31 -35.24 -8.09
C ALA A 156 -7.36 -34.24 -7.57
N GLN A 157 -8.44 -34.00 -8.33
CA GLN A 157 -9.54 -33.14 -7.86
C GLN A 157 -10.27 -33.73 -6.66
N VAL A 158 -10.54 -35.04 -6.67
CA VAL A 158 -11.22 -35.73 -5.56
C VAL A 158 -10.38 -35.63 -4.29
N GLU A 159 -9.08 -35.91 -4.39
CA GLU A 159 -8.15 -35.80 -3.26
C GLU A 159 -8.03 -34.36 -2.75
N MET A 160 -7.96 -33.39 -3.64
CA MET A 160 -7.95 -31.98 -3.30
C MET A 160 -9.22 -31.56 -2.54
N HIS A 161 -10.39 -32.01 -2.99
CA HIS A 161 -11.67 -31.72 -2.31
C HIS A 161 -11.75 -32.38 -0.93
N GLU A 162 -11.28 -33.62 -0.80
CA GLU A 162 -11.22 -34.33 0.48
C GLU A 162 -10.29 -33.59 1.48
N CYS A 163 -9.09 -33.22 1.03
CA CYS A 163 -8.11 -32.50 1.83
C CYS A 163 -8.60 -31.10 2.24
N PHE A 164 -9.07 -30.28 1.29
CA PHE A 164 -9.54 -28.93 1.61
C PHE A 164 -10.85 -28.94 2.38
N GLY A 165 -11.78 -29.84 2.07
CA GLY A 165 -13.04 -29.97 2.79
C GLY A 165 -12.78 -30.26 4.27
N THR A 166 -11.98 -31.28 4.57
CA THR A 166 -11.61 -31.60 5.95
C THR A 166 -10.83 -30.48 6.64
N LEU A 167 -9.88 -29.84 5.96
CA LEU A 167 -9.13 -28.69 6.51
C LEU A 167 -10.04 -27.54 6.91
N LEU A 168 -10.95 -27.15 6.01
CA LEU A 168 -11.88 -26.05 6.21
C LEU A 168 -12.88 -26.37 7.31
N ASP A 169 -13.44 -27.58 7.33
CA ASP A 169 -14.35 -28.04 8.39
C ASP A 169 -13.66 -27.98 9.76
N HIS A 170 -12.42 -28.47 9.86
CA HIS A 170 -11.64 -28.38 11.10
C HIS A 170 -11.29 -26.94 11.46
N LEU A 171 -10.97 -26.09 10.48
CA LEU A 171 -10.62 -24.70 10.73
C LEU A 171 -11.83 -23.91 11.23
N PHE A 172 -13.00 -24.08 10.62
CA PHE A 172 -14.25 -23.43 11.04
C PHE A 172 -14.90 -24.08 12.27
N ALA A 173 -14.55 -25.32 12.61
CA ALA A 173 -14.93 -25.90 13.89
C ALA A 173 -14.04 -25.37 15.03
N LYS A 174 -12.76 -25.14 14.76
CA LYS A 174 -11.79 -24.61 15.73
C LYS A 174 -11.95 -23.11 15.94
N THR A 175 -12.33 -22.40 14.89
CA THR A 175 -12.55 -20.96 14.91
C THR A 175 -14.04 -20.66 14.83
N ASP A 176 -14.56 -19.76 15.67
CA ASP A 176 -15.97 -19.32 15.59
C ASP A 176 -16.26 -18.41 14.37
N PHE A 177 -15.49 -18.55 13.28
CA PHE A 177 -15.63 -17.79 12.04
C PHE A 177 -16.54 -18.54 11.07
N HIS A 178 -17.59 -17.85 10.60
CA HIS A 178 -18.44 -18.33 9.53
C HIS A 178 -17.80 -17.97 8.16
N PRO A 179 -17.91 -18.83 7.13
CA PRO A 179 -17.37 -18.55 5.79
C PRO A 179 -17.79 -17.19 5.21
N ASP A 180 -18.99 -16.71 5.52
CA ASP A 180 -19.52 -15.41 5.08
C ASP A 180 -18.72 -14.20 5.61
N LYS A 181 -17.86 -14.39 6.61
CA LYS A 181 -17.02 -13.33 7.18
C LYS A 181 -15.65 -13.20 6.50
N ILE A 182 -15.36 -14.06 5.52
CA ILE A 182 -14.09 -14.05 4.79
C ILE A 182 -14.22 -13.12 3.58
N ASP A 183 -13.35 -12.11 3.52
CA ASP A 183 -13.19 -11.20 2.38
C ASP A 183 -11.74 -11.30 1.87
N ILE A 184 -11.53 -11.17 0.55
CA ILE A 184 -10.24 -11.43 -0.13
C ILE A 184 -9.70 -10.14 -0.75
#